data_AF-E8K2I8-F1
#
_entry.id   AF-E8K2I8-F1
#
_cell.length_a   1.000
_cell.length_b   1.000
_cell.length_c   1.000
_cell.angle_alpha   90.00
_cell.angle_beta   90.00
_cell.angle_gamma   90.00
#
_symmetry.space_group_name_H-M   'P 1'
#
loop_
_entity.id
_entity.type
_entity.pdbx_description
1 polymer ?
#
loop_
_entity_poly.entity_id
_entity_poly.type
_entity_poly.pdbx_seq_one_letter_code
_entity_poly.pdbx_strand_id
1 'polypeptide(L)'
;MGLSYAPEYIWTDHFVERANDRFGIKEEQLPKWISKQINSLTPYDSSEGQIPEKRKYITDSGIIFVCDTIDHKFITCYEANDWIADGKKITIHDNNVDLFKQEVEKLSRKYYLKDTKEMLLSVRDHLTEFNQIAEKLMTGRVSQQNFELISKFIDEFHAVRAAVRVIETKRNDFKQ
;
A
#
# COMPACT_ATOMS: atom_id res chain seq x y z
N MET A 1 -0.12 -13.21 36.26
CA MET A 1 -1.12 -12.65 37.19
C MET A 1 -2.09 -11.82 36.39
N GLY A 2 -3.40 -12.07 36.45
CA GLY A 2 -4.41 -11.39 35.63
C GLY A 2 -4.85 -10.02 36.15
N LEU A 3 -5.83 -9.39 35.49
CA LEU A 3 -6.42 -8.11 35.91
C LEU A 3 -7.17 -8.27 37.25
N SER A 4 -6.72 -7.57 38.30
CA SER A 4 -7.39 -7.56 39.60
C SER A 4 -8.74 -6.86 39.54
N TYR A 5 -9.74 -7.42 40.24
CA TYR A 5 -11.12 -6.91 40.27
C TYR A 5 -11.80 -6.81 38.90
N ALA A 6 -11.31 -7.55 37.89
CA ALA A 6 -11.80 -7.44 36.51
C ALA A 6 -13.34 -7.54 36.33
N PRO A 7 -14.09 -8.36 37.11
CA PRO A 7 -15.56 -8.38 37.01
C PRO A 7 -16.25 -7.07 37.41
N GLU A 8 -15.58 -6.21 38.18
CA GLU A 8 -16.10 -4.94 38.68
C GLU A 8 -15.83 -3.77 37.73
N TYR A 9 -15.12 -4.02 36.61
CA TYR A 9 -14.77 -2.97 35.66
C TYR A 9 -15.98 -2.57 34.81
N ILE A 10 -16.18 -1.27 34.66
CA ILE A 10 -17.15 -0.69 33.73
C ILE A 10 -16.45 -0.29 32.43
N TRP A 11 -17.17 -0.13 31.32
CA TRP A 11 -16.59 0.33 30.05
C TRP A 11 -16.99 1.77 29.73
N THR A 12 -16.14 2.46 28.98
CA THR A 12 -16.40 3.80 28.46
C THR A 12 -17.13 3.76 27.12
N ASP A 13 -17.77 4.86 26.71
CA ASP A 13 -18.41 4.97 25.39
C ASP A 13 -17.43 4.68 24.25
N HIS A 14 -16.20 5.16 24.37
CA HIS A 14 -15.13 4.88 23.41
C HIS A 14 -14.79 3.39 23.33
N PHE A 15 -14.87 2.65 24.44
CA PHE A 15 -14.69 1.20 24.41
C PHE A 15 -15.83 0.52 23.63
N VAL A 16 -17.09 0.96 23.81
CA VAL A 16 -18.26 0.43 23.09
C VAL A 16 -18.11 0.65 21.58
N GLU A 17 -17.78 1.87 21.18
CA GLU A 17 -17.54 2.25 19.77
C GLU A 17 -16.45 1.36 19.16
N ARG A 18 -15.32 1.19 19.85
CA ARG A 18 -14.22 0.35 19.38
C ARG A 18 -14.57 -1.13 19.31
N ALA A 19 -15.35 -1.64 20.25
CA ALA A 19 -15.81 -3.02 20.24
C ALA A 19 -16.73 -3.30 19.05
N ASN A 20 -17.60 -2.34 18.71
CA ASN A 20 -18.47 -2.44 17.54
C ASN A 20 -17.67 -2.32 16.23
N ASP A 21 -16.84 -1.29 16.08
CA ASP A 21 -16.11 -1.02 14.84
C ASP A 21 -15.11 -2.12 14.47
N ARG A 22 -14.43 -2.68 15.48
CA ARG A 22 -13.33 -3.64 15.25
C ARG A 22 -13.76 -5.09 15.33
N PHE A 23 -14.79 -5.39 16.12
CA PHE A 23 -15.20 -6.77 16.42
C PHE A 23 -16.68 -7.03 16.15
N GLY A 24 -17.45 -6.04 15.68
CA GLY A 24 -18.89 -6.17 15.38
C GLY A 24 -19.75 -6.42 16.62
N ILE A 25 -19.25 -6.10 17.82
CA ILE A 25 -19.93 -6.37 19.08
C ILE A 25 -20.88 -5.21 19.39
N LYS A 26 -22.18 -5.48 19.31
CA LYS A 26 -23.22 -4.54 19.74
C LYS A 26 -23.21 -4.37 21.25
N GLU A 27 -23.64 -3.22 21.73
CA GLU A 27 -23.67 -2.87 23.16
C GLU A 27 -24.42 -3.92 24.00
N GLU A 28 -25.54 -4.44 23.50
CA GLU A 28 -26.32 -5.51 24.15
C GLU A 28 -25.52 -6.81 24.40
N GLN A 29 -24.52 -7.08 23.57
CA GLN A 29 -23.69 -8.29 23.61
C GLN A 29 -22.39 -8.08 24.38
N LEU A 30 -22.06 -6.81 24.70
CA LEU A 30 -20.80 -6.41 25.29
C LEU A 30 -20.53 -7.05 26.66
N PRO A 31 -21.49 -7.14 27.61
CA PRO A 31 -21.23 -7.78 28.91
C PRO A 31 -20.80 -9.24 28.74
N LYS A 32 -21.54 -10.00 27.91
CA LYS A 32 -21.26 -11.41 27.64
C LYS A 32 -19.94 -11.60 26.90
N TRP A 33 -19.60 -10.68 26.00
CA TRP A 33 -18.33 -10.72 25.27
C TRP A 33 -17.15 -10.46 26.22
N ILE A 34 -17.23 -9.41 27.03
CA ILE A 34 -16.21 -9.06 28.04
C ILE A 34 -16.00 -10.20 29.04
N SER A 35 -17.06 -10.80 29.59
CA SER A 35 -16.93 -11.91 30.55
C SER A 35 -16.16 -13.12 30.00
N LYS A 36 -16.24 -13.38 28.69
CA LYS A 36 -15.45 -14.45 28.04
C LYS A 36 -13.96 -14.11 27.97
N GLN A 37 -13.64 -12.82 27.87
CA GLN A 37 -12.27 -12.34 27.71
C GLN A 37 -11.55 -12.14 29.05
N ILE A 38 -12.27 -11.64 30.07
CA ILE A 38 -11.70 -11.23 31.37
C ILE A 38 -10.81 -12.30 32.00
N ASN A 39 -11.24 -13.57 31.98
CA ASN A 39 -10.51 -14.66 32.65
C ASN A 39 -9.16 -14.98 32.00
N SER A 40 -8.98 -14.58 30.74
CA SER A 40 -7.76 -14.79 29.96
C SER A 40 -6.82 -13.58 29.96
N LEU A 41 -7.19 -12.49 30.64
CA LEU A 41 -6.40 -11.25 30.60
C LEU A 41 -5.07 -11.44 31.31
N THR A 42 -3.98 -11.27 30.55
CA THR A 42 -2.60 -11.25 31.05
C THR A 42 -1.96 -9.90 30.78
N PRO A 43 -1.04 -9.41 31.64
CA PRO A 43 -0.36 -8.14 31.43
C PRO A 43 0.41 -8.14 30.11
N TYR A 44 0.27 -7.06 29.33
CA TYR A 44 0.97 -6.86 28.07
C TYR A 44 2.04 -5.76 28.26
N ASP A 45 3.28 -6.17 28.55
CA ASP A 45 4.45 -5.31 28.82
C ASP A 45 5.18 -4.90 27.50
N SER A 46 5.92 -3.79 27.35
CA SER A 46 6.06 -2.51 28.09
C SER A 46 7.20 -1.70 27.42
N SER A 47 6.96 -0.56 26.77
CA SER A 47 7.93 0.58 26.73
C SER A 47 7.34 1.85 26.11
N GLU A 48 7.73 2.98 26.74
CA GLU A 48 7.54 4.40 26.41
C GLU A 48 6.11 4.98 26.50
N GLY A 49 5.82 5.60 27.65
CA GLY A 49 4.71 6.55 27.81
C GLY A 49 3.51 6.07 28.61
N GLN A 50 3.59 4.94 29.32
CA GLN A 50 2.48 4.49 30.16
C GLN A 50 2.26 5.47 31.33
N ILE A 51 1.12 6.14 31.31
CA ILE A 51 0.58 6.85 32.47
C ILE A 51 0.36 5.76 33.55
N PRO A 52 0.85 5.91 34.79
CA PRO A 52 0.83 4.86 35.83
C PRO A 52 -0.55 4.21 36.07
N GLU A 53 -1.61 4.93 35.74
CA GLU A 53 -3.02 4.61 35.97
C GLU A 53 -3.63 3.77 34.84
N LYS A 54 -3.00 3.75 33.65
CA LYS A 54 -3.49 3.06 32.44
C LYS A 54 -2.59 1.89 32.07
N ARG A 55 -3.11 0.68 32.17
CA ARG A 55 -2.39 -0.57 31.89
C ARG A 55 -2.99 -1.33 30.72
N LYS A 56 -2.15 -2.04 29.98
CA LYS A 56 -2.57 -2.89 28.86
C LYS A 56 -2.59 -4.35 29.27
N TYR A 57 -3.64 -5.04 28.89
CA TYR A 57 -3.82 -6.47 29.08
C TYR A 57 -4.18 -7.13 27.75
N ILE A 58 -3.74 -8.36 27.54
CA ILE A 58 -4.04 -9.15 26.35
C ILE A 58 -4.80 -10.41 26.72
N THR A 59 -5.80 -10.76 25.93
CA THR A 59 -6.57 -12.00 26.03
C THR A 59 -5.89 -13.14 25.27
N ASP A 60 -6.26 -14.40 25.55
CA ASP A 60 -5.80 -15.55 24.76
C ASP A 60 -6.19 -15.44 23.28
N SER A 61 -7.31 -14.76 23.01
CA SER A 61 -7.82 -14.44 21.67
C SER A 61 -7.08 -13.30 20.97
N GLY A 62 -6.01 -12.75 21.56
CA GLY A 62 -5.20 -11.70 20.97
C GLY A 62 -5.81 -10.30 21.01
N ILE A 63 -6.76 -10.04 21.90
CA ILE A 63 -7.41 -8.74 22.06
C ILE A 63 -6.72 -7.98 23.19
N ILE A 64 -6.24 -6.78 22.90
CA ILE A 64 -5.68 -5.87 23.88
C ILE A 64 -6.79 -5.00 24.47
N PHE A 65 -6.83 -4.98 25.80
CA PHE A 65 -7.66 -4.11 26.62
C PHE A 65 -6.77 -3.04 27.25
N VAL A 66 -7.12 -1.77 27.07
CA VAL A 66 -6.52 -0.66 27.82
C VAL A 66 -7.44 -0.35 28.99
N CYS A 67 -6.92 -0.54 30.20
CA CYS A 67 -7.65 -0.46 31.44
C CYS A 67 -7.16 0.71 32.29
N ASP A 68 -8.08 1.47 32.86
CA ASP A 68 -7.83 2.32 34.02
C ASP A 68 -7.90 1.46 35.28
N THR A 69 -6.78 1.27 35.95
CA THR A 69 -6.73 0.40 37.14
C THR A 69 -7.12 1.11 38.43
N ILE A 70 -7.29 2.44 38.41
CA ILE A 70 -7.74 3.23 39.55
C ILE A 70 -9.26 3.33 39.55
N ASP A 71 -9.83 3.73 38.41
CA ASP A 71 -11.28 3.90 38.25
C ASP A 71 -12.01 2.61 37.88
N HIS A 72 -11.28 1.51 37.68
CA HIS A 72 -11.80 0.23 37.18
C HIS A 72 -12.59 0.40 35.87
N LYS A 73 -11.96 1.01 34.86
CA LYS A 73 -12.60 1.28 33.56
C LYS A 73 -11.89 0.61 32.39
N PHE A 74 -12.64 -0.01 31.49
CA PHE A 74 -12.16 -0.36 30.15
C PHE A 74 -12.26 0.87 29.23
N ILE A 75 -11.11 1.35 28.77
CA ILE A 75 -10.97 2.60 27.99
C ILE A 75 -11.08 2.33 26.49
N THR A 76 -10.41 1.29 26.00
CA THR A 76 -10.45 0.90 24.58
C THR A 76 -10.04 -0.55 24.41
N CYS A 77 -10.46 -1.16 23.31
CA CYS A 77 -9.98 -2.47 22.86
C CYS A 77 -9.46 -2.43 21.42
N TYR A 78 -8.50 -3.30 21.10
CA TYR A 78 -7.99 -3.50 19.74
C TYR A 78 -7.27 -4.84 19.62
N GLU A 79 -7.17 -5.38 18.41
CA GLU A 79 -6.41 -6.62 18.15
C GLU A 79 -4.91 -6.36 18.29
N ALA A 80 -4.20 -7.28 18.93
CA ALA A 80 -2.76 -7.24 19.04
C ALA A 80 -2.14 -7.49 17.67
N ASN A 81 -1.46 -6.48 17.13
CA ASN A 81 -0.75 -6.61 15.86
C ASN A 81 0.38 -7.66 15.91
N ASP A 82 0.85 -8.01 17.11
CA ASP A 82 2.01 -8.87 17.34
C ASP A 82 1.68 -10.20 18.08
N TRP A 83 0.40 -10.55 18.29
CA TRP A 83 0.03 -11.77 19.02
C TRP A 83 0.03 -13.01 18.12
N ILE A 84 0.86 -13.98 18.48
CA ILE A 84 1.03 -15.25 17.76
C ILE A 84 0.40 -16.35 18.61
N ALA A 85 -0.87 -16.67 18.35
CA ALA A 85 -1.42 -17.97 18.74
C ALA A 85 -0.88 -19.02 17.76
N ASP A 86 0.06 -19.84 18.23
CA ASP A 86 0.46 -21.12 17.66
C ASP A 86 0.81 -21.11 16.14
N GLY A 87 1.99 -20.59 15.81
CA GLY A 87 2.84 -21.16 14.73
C GLY A 87 2.41 -21.05 13.26
N LYS A 88 1.30 -20.41 12.88
CA LYS A 88 0.99 -20.12 11.47
C LYS A 88 0.50 -18.69 11.27
N LYS A 89 1.44 -17.82 10.86
CA LYS A 89 1.16 -16.48 10.33
C LYS A 89 0.38 -16.57 9.02
N ILE A 90 -0.92 -16.37 9.08
CA ILE A 90 -1.66 -15.78 7.97
C ILE A 90 -2.56 -14.73 8.61
N THR A 91 -1.99 -13.55 8.86
CA THR A 91 -2.82 -12.42 9.30
C THR A 91 -3.67 -11.96 8.12
N ILE A 92 -4.87 -11.44 8.37
CA ILE A 92 -5.68 -10.73 7.35
C ILE A 92 -4.84 -9.64 6.68
N HIS A 93 -3.85 -9.10 7.40
CA HIS A 93 -2.85 -8.17 6.89
C HIS A 93 -1.96 -8.78 5.79
N ASP A 94 -1.46 -10.00 5.93
CA ASP A 94 -0.62 -10.64 4.90
C ASP A 94 -1.38 -10.85 3.58
N ASN A 95 -2.61 -11.37 3.65
CA ASN A 95 -3.47 -11.52 2.46
C ASN A 95 -3.78 -10.16 1.82
N ASN A 96 -4.10 -9.14 2.63
CA ASN A 96 -4.37 -7.79 2.11
C ASN A 96 -3.11 -7.13 1.54
N VAL A 97 -1.94 -7.39 2.12
CA VAL A 97 -0.64 -6.91 1.64
C VAL A 97 -0.29 -7.58 0.32
N ASP A 98 -0.52 -8.89 0.18
CA ASP A 98 -0.25 -9.60 -1.07
C ASP A 98 -1.22 -9.19 -2.18
N LEU A 99 -2.52 -9.02 -1.87
CA LEU A 99 -3.49 -8.44 -2.79
C LEU A 99 -3.09 -7.02 -3.22
N PHE A 100 -2.66 -6.19 -2.27
CA PHE A 100 -2.19 -4.83 -2.56
C PHE A 100 -0.93 -4.84 -3.43
N LYS A 101 0.06 -5.69 -3.14
CA LYS A 101 1.26 -5.85 -3.97
C LYS A 101 0.89 -6.28 -5.39
N GLN A 102 -0.01 -7.25 -5.54
CA GLN A 102 -0.50 -7.69 -6.85
C GLN A 102 -1.19 -6.55 -7.61
N GLU A 103 -1.98 -5.72 -6.93
CA GLU A 103 -2.67 -4.61 -7.57
C GLU A 103 -1.71 -3.48 -7.96
N VAL A 104 -0.73 -3.16 -7.12
CA VAL A 104 0.36 -2.22 -7.43
C VAL A 104 1.17 -2.72 -8.63
N GLU A 105 1.50 -4.02 -8.67
CA GLU A 105 2.23 -4.63 -9.76
C GLU A 105 1.42 -4.63 -11.08
N LYS A 106 0.13 -4.94 -11.00
CA LYS A 106 -0.77 -4.84 -12.16
C LYS A 106 -0.86 -3.41 -12.68
N LEU A 107 -0.92 -2.44 -11.77
CA LEU A 107 -0.98 -1.03 -12.12
C LEU A 107 0.33 -0.56 -12.76
N SER A 108 1.48 -0.92 -12.20
CA SER A 108 2.78 -0.57 -12.77
C SER A 108 2.95 -1.16 -14.18
N ARG A 109 2.60 -2.43 -14.38
CA ARG A 109 2.57 -3.09 -15.71
C ARG A 109 1.70 -2.33 -16.70
N LYS A 110 0.50 -1.91 -16.28
CA LYS A 110 -0.41 -1.12 -17.14
C LYS A 110 0.20 0.23 -17.55
N TYR A 111 0.85 0.93 -16.62
CA TYR A 111 1.51 2.21 -16.92
C TYR A 111 2.73 2.02 -17.83
N TYR A 112 3.55 0.98 -17.63
CA TYR A 112 4.68 0.69 -18.52
C TYR A 112 4.23 0.44 -19.97
N LEU A 113 3.14 -0.31 -20.15
CA LEU A 113 2.56 -0.55 -21.48
C LEU A 113 2.02 0.74 -22.09
N LYS A 114 1.35 1.59 -21.30
CA LYS A 114 0.84 2.88 -21.76
C LYS A 114 1.98 3.79 -22.21
N ASP A 115 3.01 3.95 -21.39
CA ASP A 115 4.17 4.81 -21.70
C ASP A 115 4.89 4.33 -22.96
N THR A 116 5.05 3.02 -23.12
CA THR A 116 5.69 2.44 -24.31
C THR A 116 4.84 2.66 -25.55
N LYS A 117 3.52 2.56 -25.44
CA LYS A 117 2.60 2.89 -26.54
C LYS A 117 2.74 4.35 -26.97
N GLU A 118 2.79 5.29 -26.03
CA GLU A 118 2.99 6.71 -26.32
C GLU A 118 4.36 6.97 -26.98
N MET A 119 5.43 6.32 -26.48
CA MET A 119 6.75 6.40 -27.10
C MET A 119 6.75 5.86 -28.54
N LEU A 120 6.07 4.74 -28.80
CA LEU A 120 5.95 4.18 -30.15
C LEU A 120 5.14 5.08 -31.10
N LEU A 121 4.12 5.78 -30.59
CA LEU A 121 3.39 6.78 -31.36
C LEU A 121 4.30 7.95 -31.73
N SER A 122 5.07 8.49 -30.79
CA SER A 122 6.07 9.53 -31.06
C SER A 122 7.12 9.06 -32.08
N VAL A 123 7.63 7.82 -31.96
CA VAL A 123 8.58 7.24 -32.93
C VAL A 123 7.97 7.20 -34.33
N ARG A 124 6.71 6.80 -34.47
CA ARG A 124 6.03 6.76 -35.77
C ARG A 124 5.96 8.15 -36.40
N ASP A 125 5.65 9.16 -35.61
CA ASP A 125 5.52 10.54 -36.09
C ASP A 125 6.88 11.07 -36.56
N HIS A 126 7.96 10.88 -35.78
CA HIS A 126 9.33 11.21 -36.18
C HIS A 126 9.81 10.43 -37.42
N LEU A 127 9.47 9.14 -37.55
CA LEU A 127 9.79 8.36 -38.75
C LEU A 127 9.06 8.87 -40.00
N THR A 128 7.84 9.38 -39.82
CA THR A 128 7.05 9.97 -40.90
C THR A 128 7.73 11.24 -41.40
N GLU A 129 8.09 12.13 -40.47
CA GLU A 129 8.79 13.38 -40.77
C GLU A 129 10.17 13.11 -41.40
N PHE A 130 10.93 12.16 -40.85
CA PHE A 130 12.20 11.69 -41.40
C PHE A 130 12.08 11.28 -42.86
N ASN A 131 11.10 10.43 -43.19
CA ASN A 131 10.85 9.98 -44.56
C ASN A 131 10.43 11.13 -45.49
N GLN A 132 9.56 12.03 -45.03
CA GLN A 132 9.15 13.19 -45.82
C GLN A 132 10.33 14.12 -46.14
N ILE A 133 11.25 14.32 -45.19
CA ILE A 133 12.45 15.12 -45.39
C ILE A 133 13.38 14.41 -46.38
N ALA A 134 13.57 13.10 -46.27
CA ALA A 134 14.36 12.30 -47.20
C ALA A 134 13.86 12.47 -48.64
N GLU A 135 12.55 12.31 -48.86
CA GLU A 135 11.92 12.48 -50.18
C GLU A 135 12.12 13.89 -50.73
N LYS A 136 11.96 14.93 -49.91
CA LYS A 136 12.22 16.33 -50.31
C LYS A 136 13.68 16.56 -50.70
N LEU A 137 14.63 15.95 -49.99
CA LEU A 137 16.06 16.05 -50.30
C LEU A 137 16.42 15.30 -51.59
N MET A 138 15.79 14.17 -51.87
CA MET A 138 16.03 13.37 -53.08
C MET A 138 15.41 13.98 -54.34
N THR A 139 14.23 14.58 -54.22
CA THR A 139 13.46 15.11 -55.36
C THR A 139 13.61 16.63 -55.55
N GLY A 140 14.07 17.33 -54.53
CA GLY A 140 14.19 18.79 -54.51
C GLY A 140 15.41 19.31 -55.27
N ARG A 141 15.34 20.59 -55.68
CA ARG A 141 16.50 21.31 -56.23
C ARG A 141 17.52 21.56 -55.12
N VAL A 142 18.81 21.56 -55.47
CA VAL A 142 19.88 21.89 -54.54
C VAL A 142 19.81 23.37 -54.18
N SER A 143 19.60 23.66 -52.90
CA SER A 143 19.48 25.02 -52.35
C SER A 143 20.02 25.08 -50.92
N GLN A 144 20.12 26.28 -50.36
CA GLN A 144 20.55 26.46 -48.98
C GLN A 144 19.57 25.83 -47.95
N GLN A 145 18.28 25.72 -48.30
CA GLN A 145 17.29 25.00 -47.50
C GLN A 145 17.64 23.52 -47.35
N ASN A 146 18.43 22.93 -48.25
CA ASN A 146 18.86 21.54 -48.14
C ASN A 146 19.76 21.33 -46.90
N PHE A 147 20.57 22.31 -46.50
CA PHE A 147 21.38 22.20 -45.28
C PHE A 147 20.51 22.16 -44.01
N GLU A 148 19.47 23.00 -43.96
CA GLU A 148 18.50 23.01 -42.85
C GLU A 148 17.69 21.71 -42.80
N LEU A 149 17.28 21.20 -43.96
CA LEU A 149 16.58 19.91 -44.08
C LEU A 149 17.47 18.74 -43.65
N ILE A 150 18.76 18.74 -43.99
CA ILE A 150 19.71 17.71 -43.52
C ILE A 150 19.85 17.76 -41.99
N SER A 151 19.92 18.95 -41.38
CA SER A 151 19.96 19.06 -39.92
C SER A 151 18.70 18.46 -39.29
N LYS A 152 17.51 18.84 -39.78
CA LYS A 152 16.24 18.29 -39.29
C LYS A 152 16.17 16.77 -39.48
N PHE A 153 16.62 16.25 -40.62
CA PHE A 153 16.69 14.81 -40.88
C PHE A 153 17.50 14.06 -39.81
N ILE A 154 18.65 14.63 -39.43
CA ILE A 154 19.50 14.06 -38.37
C ILE A 154 18.80 14.14 -37.01
N ASP A 155 18.14 15.25 -36.70
CA ASP A 155 17.41 15.44 -35.44
C ASP A 155 16.26 14.43 -35.29
N GLU A 156 15.48 14.21 -36.35
CA GLU A 156 14.40 13.21 -36.36
C GLU A 156 14.95 11.78 -36.09
N PHE A 157 16.08 11.42 -36.71
CA PHE A 157 16.73 10.14 -36.44
C PHE A 157 17.21 10.03 -34.98
N HIS A 158 17.77 11.10 -34.43
CA HIS A 158 18.19 11.12 -33.03
C HIS A 158 17.02 10.96 -32.07
N ALA A 159 15.87 11.58 -32.35
CA ALA A 159 14.65 11.40 -31.56
C ALA A 159 14.18 9.94 -31.57
N VAL A 160 14.10 9.31 -32.76
CA VAL A 160 13.77 7.88 -32.90
C VAL A 160 14.74 7.01 -32.10
N ARG A 161 16.04 7.24 -32.26
CA ARG A 161 17.09 6.47 -31.55
C ARG A 161 16.97 6.61 -30.04
N ALA A 162 16.70 7.81 -29.53
CA ALA A 162 16.54 8.06 -28.11
C ALA A 162 15.33 7.31 -27.53
N ALA A 163 14.18 7.38 -28.21
CA ALA A 163 12.97 6.67 -27.80
C ALA A 163 13.17 5.15 -27.77
N VAL A 164 13.78 4.57 -28.81
CA VAL A 164 14.09 3.14 -28.88
C VAL A 164 15.03 2.73 -27.74
N ARG A 165 16.07 3.52 -27.43
CA ARG A 165 17.00 3.23 -26.33
C ARG A 165 16.30 3.19 -24.97
N VAL A 166 15.31 4.06 -24.74
CA VAL A 166 14.52 4.03 -23.50
C VAL A 166 13.69 2.74 -23.41
N ILE A 167 13.06 2.32 -24.51
CA ILE A 167 12.31 1.06 -24.58
C ILE A 167 13.23 -0.14 -24.34
N GLU A 168 14.43 -0.16 -24.93
CA GLU A 168 15.43 -1.20 -24.73
C GLU A 168 15.91 -1.28 -23.27
N THR A 169 16.11 -0.14 -22.62
CA THR A 169 16.55 -0.08 -21.21
C THR A 169 15.49 -0.69 -20.30
N LYS A 170 14.21 -0.45 -20.60
CA LYS A 170 13.06 -1.01 -19.87
C LYS A 170 12.68 -2.43 -20.32
N ARG A 171 13.45 -3.06 -21.21
CA ARG A 171 13.13 -4.39 -21.78
C ARG A 171 12.88 -5.46 -20.71
N ASN A 172 13.61 -5.39 -19.60
CA ASN A 172 13.49 -6.36 -18.51
C ASN A 172 12.20 -6.17 -17.70
N ASP A 173 11.61 -4.98 -17.69
CA ASP A 173 10.34 -4.69 -17.02
C ASP A 173 9.15 -5.40 -17.71
N PHE A 174 9.34 -5.87 -18.96
CA PHE A 174 8.35 -6.65 -19.72
C PHE A 174 8.51 -8.18 -19.59
N LYS A 175 9.52 -8.67 -18.88
CA LYS A 175 9.82 -10.11 -18.78
C LYS A 175 9.26 -10.80 -17.52
N GLN A 176 8.51 -10.09 -16.68
CA GLN A 176 7.96 -10.61 -15.41
C GLN A 176 6.45 -10.85 -15.46
#